data_AF-A0A382MZD5-F1
#
_entry.id   AF-A0A382MZD5-F1
#
_cell.length_a   1.000
_cell.length_b   1.000
_cell.length_c   1.000
_cell.angle_alpha   90.00
_cell.angle_beta   90.00
_cell.angle_gamma   90.00
#
_symmetry.space_group_name_H-M   'P 1'
#
loop_
_entity.id
_entity.type
_entity.pdbx_description
1 polymer ?
#
loop_
_entity_poly.entity_id
_entity_poly.type
_entity_poly.pdbx_seq_one_letter_code
_entity_poly.pdbx_strand_id
1 'polypeptide(L)'
;ALKENDALDFDDLLLYPLELFDKHPKILAKYQKKWKYILVDEYQDTNRPQFFFLTRLSETNEQICVVGDDDQSIYGWRGADVTNILDFEKFFPSCRIFTLEKNYRSTQQILDAATAVVTHNDRRAKKTLVAENGSGELLGLIETRDELEEADAIISALEKEIKLNKRTFNHFAVLYRTNAQSRALEDSFRRMGIPYNLIGSVRFYDRKEVKDVLAYLRLVINLKDTISLRRIVNFPPRGIGMKTMDKCVLQAEADHLELFDVLKKADQLPIRGKQSDSLTEFYKLIKKYHGLRNRLSASELSRSLIEEAGVLGQYKKSRDSDDRERYENVVELLNSIDEFCAKRPDSNLSDFLEEVSLLSDIDHWNDSDNRVTLMTV
;
A
#
# COMPACT_ATOMS: atom_id res chain seq x y z
N ALA A 1 -1.84 -26.96 10.17
CA ALA A 1 -2.78 -26.01 9.56
C ALA A 1 -2.89 -26.18 8.04
N LEU A 2 -2.00 -25.63 7.20
CA LEU A 2 -2.15 -25.72 5.72
C LEU A 2 -2.17 -27.16 5.19
N LYS A 3 -1.17 -27.97 5.58
CA LYS A 3 -1.08 -29.40 5.23
C LYS A 3 -2.24 -30.27 5.70
N GLU A 4 -2.89 -29.91 6.81
CA GLU A 4 -4.06 -30.63 7.33
C GLU A 4 -5.35 -30.26 6.58
N ASN A 5 -5.33 -29.16 5.82
CA ASN A 5 -6.45 -28.67 5.01
C ASN A 5 -6.21 -28.86 3.50
N ASP A 6 -5.19 -29.64 3.11
CA ASP A 6 -4.78 -29.83 1.71
C ASP A 6 -4.61 -28.49 0.94
N ALA A 7 -4.12 -27.46 1.64
CA ALA A 7 -3.92 -26.11 1.11
C ALA A 7 -2.43 -25.77 0.97
N LEU A 8 -2.11 -24.89 0.02
CA LEU A 8 -0.77 -24.35 -0.25
C LEU A 8 -0.80 -22.83 -0.16
N ASP A 9 0.25 -22.25 0.41
CA ASP A 9 0.51 -20.80 0.27
C ASP A 9 1.45 -20.50 -0.92
N PHE A 10 1.81 -19.23 -1.13
CA PHE A 10 2.65 -18.84 -2.28
C PHE A 10 4.06 -19.41 -2.25
N ASP A 11 4.65 -19.59 -1.07
CA ASP A 11 6.00 -20.13 -0.93
C ASP A 11 5.99 -21.65 -1.20
N ASP A 12 4.94 -22.34 -0.75
CA ASP A 12 4.71 -23.75 -1.05
C ASP A 12 4.67 -24.02 -2.56
N LEU A 13 4.14 -23.08 -3.37
CA LEU A 13 4.09 -23.20 -4.83
C LEU A 13 5.47 -23.20 -5.50
N LEU A 14 6.54 -22.82 -4.80
CA LEU A 14 7.92 -22.92 -5.28
C LEU A 14 8.67 -24.10 -4.62
N LEU A 15 8.45 -24.31 -3.32
CA LEU A 15 9.15 -25.34 -2.56
C LEU A 15 8.67 -26.76 -2.89
N TYR A 16 7.37 -26.98 -3.03
CA TYR A 16 6.85 -28.33 -3.33
C TYR A 16 7.20 -28.84 -4.73
N PRO A 17 7.24 -28.02 -5.80
CA PRO A 17 7.78 -28.46 -7.07
C PRO A 17 9.25 -28.91 -6.98
N LEU A 18 10.08 -28.21 -6.21
CA LEU A 18 11.47 -28.63 -5.97
C LEU A 18 11.53 -29.97 -5.24
N GLU A 19 10.75 -30.12 -4.17
CA GLU A 19 10.65 -31.39 -3.43
C GLU A 19 10.13 -32.54 -4.32
N LEU A 20 9.17 -32.25 -5.20
CA LEU A 20 8.61 -33.19 -6.17
C LEU A 20 9.66 -33.63 -7.18
N PHE A 21 10.48 -32.71 -7.69
CA PHE A 21 11.57 -33.00 -8.61
C PHE A 21 12.62 -33.92 -7.97
N ASP A 22 12.95 -33.70 -6.70
CA ASP A 22 13.92 -34.52 -5.98
C ASP A 22 13.37 -35.91 -5.64
N LYS A 23 12.11 -36.01 -5.20
CA LYS A 23 11.46 -37.29 -4.87
C LYS A 23 11.07 -38.12 -6.09
N HIS A 24 10.77 -37.45 -7.21
CA HIS A 24 10.27 -38.09 -8.42
C HIS A 24 11.01 -37.60 -9.68
N PRO A 25 12.25 -38.08 -9.93
CA PRO A 25 13.07 -37.62 -11.05
C PRO A 25 12.42 -37.78 -12.44
N LYS A 26 11.50 -38.74 -12.59
CA LYS A 26 10.72 -38.92 -13.84
C LYS A 26 9.83 -37.72 -14.16
N ILE A 27 9.33 -37.02 -13.13
CA ILE A 27 8.54 -35.81 -13.29
C ILE A 27 9.44 -34.66 -13.76
N LEU A 28 10.60 -34.47 -13.13
CA LEU A 28 11.59 -33.50 -13.58
C LEU A 28 12.00 -33.74 -15.05
N ALA A 29 12.35 -34.97 -15.40
CA ALA A 29 12.74 -35.35 -16.76
C ALA A 29 11.64 -35.08 -17.80
N LYS A 30 10.36 -35.25 -17.41
CA LYS A 30 9.21 -34.89 -18.26
C LYS A 30 9.23 -33.39 -18.59
N TYR A 31 9.50 -32.53 -17.61
CA TYR A 31 9.55 -31.08 -17.82
C TYR A 31 10.83 -30.64 -18.53
N GLN A 32 12.00 -31.18 -18.19
CA GLN A 32 13.27 -30.93 -18.91
C GLN A 32 13.16 -31.30 -20.41
N LYS A 33 12.42 -32.37 -20.75
CA LYS A 33 12.16 -32.74 -22.15
C LYS A 33 11.18 -31.78 -22.85
N LYS A 34 10.22 -31.22 -22.11
CA LYS A 34 9.19 -30.32 -22.63
C LYS A 34 9.73 -28.90 -22.83
N TRP A 35 10.39 -28.35 -21.82
CA TRP A 35 10.92 -26.99 -21.79
C TRP A 35 12.38 -27.01 -22.22
N LYS A 36 12.57 -27.13 -23.54
CA LYS A 36 13.91 -27.20 -24.14
C LYS A 36 14.66 -25.87 -24.09
N TYR A 37 13.94 -24.75 -24.07
CA TYR A 37 14.51 -23.41 -24.02
C TYR A 37 13.78 -22.63 -22.94
N ILE A 38 14.52 -22.04 -22.01
CA ILE A 38 13.97 -21.30 -20.88
C ILE A 38 14.43 -19.85 -21.02
N LEU A 39 13.47 -18.93 -21.05
CA LEU A 39 13.71 -17.49 -21.06
C LEU A 39 13.20 -16.94 -19.73
N VAL A 40 14.05 -16.18 -19.04
CA VAL A 40 13.71 -15.58 -17.74
C VAL A 40 14.00 -14.09 -17.83
N ASP A 41 13.00 -13.29 -17.52
CA ASP A 41 13.10 -11.83 -17.43
C ASP A 41 13.20 -11.41 -15.95
N GLU A 42 13.64 -10.19 -15.68
CA GLU A 42 13.82 -9.64 -14.33
C GLU A 42 14.60 -10.56 -13.37
N TYR A 43 15.66 -11.18 -13.88
CA TYR A 43 16.38 -12.24 -13.18
C TYR A 43 17.10 -11.76 -11.89
N GLN A 44 17.39 -10.46 -11.79
CA GLN A 44 17.96 -9.86 -10.59
C GLN A 44 17.06 -9.99 -9.35
N ASP A 45 15.74 -10.08 -9.55
CA ASP A 45 14.76 -10.15 -8.46
C ASP A 45 14.41 -11.59 -8.06
N THR A 46 15.15 -12.57 -8.59
CA THR A 46 14.93 -13.98 -8.25
C THR A 46 15.38 -14.29 -6.82
N ASN A 47 14.55 -15.04 -6.10
CA ASN A 47 14.91 -15.60 -4.81
C ASN A 47 15.57 -16.98 -4.96
N ARG A 48 16.13 -17.50 -3.87
CA ARG A 48 16.87 -18.77 -3.86
C ARG A 48 16.05 -19.99 -4.33
N PRO A 49 14.78 -20.18 -3.91
CA PRO A 49 13.92 -21.22 -4.49
C PRO A 49 13.72 -21.10 -6.01
N GLN A 50 13.46 -19.90 -6.53
CA GLN A 50 13.32 -19.67 -7.97
C GLN A 50 14.60 -19.99 -8.73
N PHE A 51 15.75 -19.57 -8.19
CA PHE A 51 17.07 -19.91 -8.74
C PHE A 51 17.27 -21.43 -8.85
N PHE A 52 17.00 -22.19 -7.78
CA PHE A 52 17.11 -23.63 -7.82
C PHE A 52 16.12 -24.26 -8.79
N PHE A 53 14.88 -23.76 -8.83
CA PHE A 53 13.85 -24.27 -9.73
C PHE A 53 14.28 -24.15 -11.19
N LEU A 54 14.78 -22.98 -11.59
CA LEU A 54 15.30 -22.72 -12.93
C LEU A 54 16.51 -23.59 -13.25
N THR A 55 17.45 -23.71 -12.31
CA THR A 55 18.67 -24.51 -12.47
C THR A 55 18.34 -25.99 -12.69
N ARG A 56 17.42 -26.57 -11.90
CA ARG A 56 17.02 -27.98 -12.05
C ARG A 56 16.33 -28.23 -13.39
N LEU A 57 15.58 -27.27 -13.90
CA LEU A 57 14.93 -27.39 -15.21
C LEU A 57 15.90 -27.26 -16.39
N SER A 58 17.00 -26.52 -16.23
CA SER A 58 17.96 -26.28 -17.31
C SER A 58 19.18 -27.21 -17.28
N GLU A 59 19.46 -27.91 -16.17
CA GLU A 59 20.70 -28.68 -15.95
C GLU A 59 21.05 -29.72 -17.03
N THR A 60 20.06 -30.27 -17.77
CA THR A 60 20.33 -31.30 -18.79
C THR A 60 20.69 -30.73 -20.16
N ASN A 61 20.10 -29.59 -20.53
CA ASN A 61 20.22 -29.03 -21.89
C ASN A 61 21.03 -27.72 -21.93
N GLU A 62 21.20 -27.06 -20.77
CA GLU A 62 21.85 -25.75 -20.61
C GLU A 62 21.32 -24.66 -21.55
N GLN A 63 20.07 -24.80 -22.01
CA GLN A 63 19.41 -23.86 -22.92
C GLN A 63 18.57 -22.85 -22.12
N ILE A 64 19.25 -22.05 -21.30
CA ILE A 64 18.63 -21.00 -20.51
C ILE A 64 19.20 -19.64 -20.94
N CYS A 65 18.31 -18.67 -21.12
CA CYS A 65 18.65 -17.27 -21.34
C CYS A 65 17.98 -16.46 -20.24
N VAL A 66 18.78 -15.71 -19.48
CA VAL A 66 18.29 -14.82 -18.43
C VAL A 66 18.58 -13.38 -18.83
N VAL A 67 17.63 -12.50 -18.55
CA VAL A 67 17.75 -11.06 -18.74
C VAL A 67 17.49 -10.41 -17.39
N GLY A 68 18.29 -9.41 -17.04
CA GLY A 68 18.12 -8.66 -15.82
C GLY A 68 19.15 -7.56 -15.69
N ASP A 69 18.93 -6.70 -14.71
CA ASP A 69 19.77 -5.56 -14.41
C ASP A 69 20.06 -5.53 -12.91
N ASP A 70 21.31 -5.78 -12.51
CA ASP A 70 21.73 -5.80 -11.10
C ASP A 70 21.51 -4.44 -10.39
N ASP A 71 21.48 -3.32 -11.13
CA ASP A 71 21.19 -2.00 -10.57
C ASP A 71 19.70 -1.81 -10.24
N GLN A 72 18.82 -2.69 -10.74
CA GLN A 72 17.36 -2.60 -10.58
C GLN A 72 16.80 -3.61 -9.56
N SER A 73 17.66 -4.32 -8.83
CA SER A 73 17.23 -5.26 -7.78
C SER A 73 16.65 -4.53 -6.57
N ILE A 74 15.33 -4.40 -6.51
CA ILE A 74 14.60 -3.68 -5.45
C ILE A 74 13.82 -4.61 -4.49
N TYR A 75 13.71 -5.90 -4.81
CA TYR A 75 12.95 -6.87 -4.01
C TYR A 75 13.77 -7.65 -2.98
N GLY A 76 14.93 -7.13 -2.56
CA GLY A 76 15.79 -7.79 -1.56
C GLY A 76 15.07 -8.13 -0.24
N TRP A 77 14.11 -7.30 0.18
CA TRP A 77 13.27 -7.55 1.36
C TRP A 77 12.31 -8.74 1.21
N ARG A 78 12.01 -9.17 -0.03
CA ARG A 78 11.27 -10.41 -0.36
C ARG A 78 12.20 -11.61 -0.58
N GLY A 79 13.49 -11.46 -0.27
CA GLY A 79 14.48 -12.52 -0.43
C GLY A 79 15.06 -12.66 -1.85
N ALA A 80 14.88 -11.65 -2.71
CA ALA A 80 15.63 -11.56 -3.95
C ALA A 80 17.13 -11.51 -3.66
N ASP A 81 17.91 -12.23 -4.46
CA ASP A 81 19.36 -12.30 -4.31
C ASP A 81 20.03 -11.89 -5.61
N VAL A 82 20.52 -10.64 -5.65
CA VAL A 82 21.26 -10.09 -6.80
C VAL A 82 22.51 -10.90 -7.15
N THR A 83 23.03 -11.71 -6.23
CA THR A 83 24.13 -12.61 -6.56
C THR A 83 23.74 -13.67 -7.58
N ASN A 84 22.45 -14.01 -7.72
CA ASN A 84 21.97 -14.97 -8.72
C ASN A 84 22.35 -14.53 -10.15
N ILE A 85 22.23 -13.23 -10.46
CA ILE A 85 22.60 -12.70 -11.78
C ILE A 85 24.11 -12.44 -11.88
N LEU A 86 24.73 -11.90 -10.83
CA LEU A 86 26.17 -11.59 -10.83
C LEU A 86 27.06 -12.84 -10.91
N ASP A 87 26.61 -13.93 -10.29
CA ASP A 87 27.35 -15.21 -10.25
C ASP A 87 26.84 -16.22 -11.29
N PHE A 88 26.03 -15.79 -12.26
CA PHE A 88 25.41 -16.70 -13.24
C PHE A 88 26.44 -17.58 -13.98
N GLU A 89 27.59 -17.01 -14.35
CA GLU A 89 28.69 -17.71 -15.01
C GLU A 89 29.32 -18.82 -14.15
N LYS A 90 29.22 -18.73 -12.82
CA LYS A 90 29.70 -19.79 -11.90
C LYS A 90 28.82 -21.03 -11.96
N PHE A 91 27.53 -20.84 -12.26
CA PHE A 91 26.54 -21.93 -12.34
C PHE A 91 26.39 -22.46 -13.78
N PHE A 92 26.57 -21.61 -14.78
CA PHE A 92 26.57 -21.97 -16.21
C PHE A 92 27.89 -21.54 -16.88
N PRO A 93 28.98 -22.32 -16.74
CA PRO A 93 30.31 -21.93 -17.25
C PRO A 93 30.38 -21.76 -18.77
N SER A 94 29.45 -22.37 -19.50
CA SER A 94 29.30 -22.28 -20.97
C SER A 94 28.51 -21.04 -21.43
N CYS A 95 28.05 -20.20 -20.49
CA CYS A 95 27.19 -19.06 -20.81
C CYS A 95 27.91 -18.00 -21.67
N ARG A 96 27.11 -17.24 -22.41
CA ARG A 96 27.57 -16.07 -23.16
C ARG A 96 26.90 -14.85 -22.55
N ILE A 97 27.71 -13.87 -22.17
CA ILE A 97 27.22 -12.61 -21.59
C ILE A 97 27.13 -11.57 -22.70
N PHE A 98 25.97 -10.94 -22.81
CA PHE A 98 25.73 -9.84 -23.73
C PHE A 98 25.30 -8.60 -22.92
N THR A 99 26.08 -7.53 -22.98
CA THR A 99 25.75 -6.27 -22.31
C THR A 99 25.06 -5.33 -23.30
N LEU A 100 23.85 -4.88 -22.96
CA LEU A 100 23.10 -3.91 -23.76
C LEU A 100 23.36 -2.50 -23.23
N GLU A 101 24.27 -1.78 -23.90
CA GLU A 101 24.73 -0.46 -23.44
C GLU A 101 23.90 0.70 -24.00
N LYS A 102 23.10 0.46 -25.04
CA LYS A 102 22.33 1.51 -25.70
C LYS A 102 20.93 1.63 -25.10
N ASN A 103 20.63 2.79 -24.52
CA ASN A 103 19.34 3.09 -23.92
C ASN A 103 18.43 3.84 -24.92
N TYR A 104 17.26 3.28 -25.17
CA TYR A 104 16.27 3.84 -26.12
C TYR A 104 15.11 4.57 -25.43
N ARG A 105 15.09 4.59 -24.09
CA ARG A 105 13.97 5.14 -23.30
C ARG A 105 14.26 6.58 -22.87
N SER A 106 15.41 6.79 -22.25
CA SER A 106 15.76 8.02 -21.55
C SER A 106 16.79 8.84 -22.33
N THR A 107 16.90 10.12 -21.97
CA THR A 107 17.92 11.03 -22.49
C THR A 107 19.22 10.92 -21.68
N GLN A 108 20.34 11.42 -22.22
CA GLN A 108 21.64 11.29 -21.57
C GLN A 108 21.67 11.97 -20.19
N GLN A 109 21.01 13.12 -20.01
CA GLN A 109 20.94 13.80 -18.70
C GLN A 109 20.30 12.93 -17.61
N ILE A 110 19.23 12.18 -17.95
CA ILE A 110 18.59 11.25 -17.01
C ILE A 110 19.53 10.08 -16.71
N LEU A 111 20.20 9.54 -17.73
CA LEU A 111 21.13 8.41 -17.55
C LEU A 111 22.37 8.80 -16.74
N ASP A 112 22.90 9.99 -16.94
CA ASP A 112 24.07 10.49 -16.22
C ASP A 112 23.75 10.64 -14.73
N ALA A 113 22.56 11.18 -14.41
CA ALA A 113 22.10 11.28 -13.03
C ALA A 113 21.86 9.90 -12.39
N ALA A 114 21.19 8.99 -13.09
CA ALA A 114 20.98 7.62 -12.62
C ALA A 114 22.31 6.89 -12.39
N THR A 115 23.27 7.06 -13.32
CA THR A 115 24.61 6.49 -13.24
C THR A 115 25.37 7.06 -12.05
N ALA A 116 25.34 8.38 -11.85
CA ALA A 116 26.01 9.05 -10.74
C ALA A 116 25.50 8.56 -9.37
N VAL A 117 24.20 8.22 -9.26
CA VAL A 117 23.65 7.62 -8.03
C VAL A 117 24.17 6.20 -7.86
N VAL A 118 23.98 5.34 -8.87
CA VAL A 118 24.22 3.89 -8.73
C VAL A 118 25.69 3.50 -8.66
N THR A 119 26.62 4.34 -9.15
CA THR A 119 28.07 4.08 -9.04
C THR A 119 28.60 4.02 -7.61
N HIS A 120 27.81 4.45 -6.62
CA HIS A 120 28.17 4.34 -5.20
C HIS A 120 27.93 2.94 -4.61
N ASN A 121 27.32 2.01 -5.35
CA ASN A 121 27.07 0.64 -4.89
C ASN A 121 28.32 -0.25 -5.00
N ASP A 122 28.59 -1.04 -3.97
CA ASP A 122 29.82 -1.87 -3.88
C ASP A 122 29.84 -3.09 -4.82
N ARG A 123 28.68 -3.72 -5.07
CA ARG A 123 28.56 -4.97 -5.85
C ARG A 123 27.72 -4.75 -7.09
N ARG A 124 28.41 -4.48 -8.21
CA ARG A 124 27.79 -4.11 -9.47
C ARG A 124 28.58 -4.64 -10.67
N ALA A 125 27.88 -5.03 -11.73
CA ALA A 125 28.47 -5.30 -13.03
C ALA A 125 28.90 -3.98 -13.71
N LYS A 126 30.14 -3.91 -14.20
CA LYS A 126 30.61 -2.73 -14.93
C LYS A 126 29.88 -2.62 -16.27
N LYS A 127 29.04 -1.59 -16.38
CA LYS A 127 28.31 -1.23 -17.60
C LYS A 127 28.20 0.29 -17.72
N THR A 128 28.25 0.77 -18.96
CA THR A 128 28.09 2.18 -19.33
C THR A 128 26.88 2.28 -20.24
N LEU A 129 25.93 3.16 -19.91
CA LEU A 129 24.73 3.37 -20.70
C LEU A 129 24.86 4.64 -21.56
N VAL A 130 24.51 4.54 -22.83
CA VAL A 130 24.51 5.66 -23.79
C VAL A 130 23.09 5.85 -24.34
N ALA A 131 22.56 7.06 -24.23
CA ALA A 131 21.24 7.40 -24.73
C ALA A 131 21.23 7.52 -26.26
N GLU A 132 20.25 6.90 -26.92
CA GLU A 132 19.99 7.15 -28.33
C GLU A 132 19.31 8.51 -28.57
N ASN A 133 18.50 8.95 -27.61
CA ASN A 133 17.64 10.14 -27.75
C ASN A 133 18.39 11.48 -27.52
N GLY A 134 19.73 11.45 -27.48
CA GLY A 134 20.58 12.62 -27.25
C GLY A 134 20.57 13.13 -25.80
N SER A 135 21.03 14.36 -25.59
CA SER A 135 21.23 14.93 -24.24
C SER A 135 19.93 15.08 -23.45
N GLY A 136 18.87 15.58 -24.07
CA GLY A 136 17.64 15.95 -23.38
C GLY A 136 17.75 17.21 -22.51
N GLU A 137 16.66 17.51 -21.82
CA GLU A 137 16.54 18.65 -20.90
C GLU A 137 17.27 18.40 -19.57
N LEU A 138 17.60 19.47 -18.85
CA LEU A 138 18.19 19.39 -17.52
C LEU A 138 17.14 18.90 -16.50
N LEU A 139 17.61 18.16 -15.50
CA LEU A 139 16.76 17.76 -14.37
C LEU A 139 16.39 18.97 -13.53
N GLY A 140 15.10 19.14 -13.26
CA GLY A 140 14.59 20.14 -12.32
C GLY A 140 14.65 19.63 -10.88
N LEU A 141 14.97 20.52 -9.95
CA LEU A 141 14.86 20.31 -8.51
C LEU A 141 14.01 21.44 -7.94
N ILE A 142 13.00 21.08 -7.16
CA ILE A 142 12.13 22.02 -6.45
C ILE A 142 12.21 21.68 -4.97
N GLU A 143 12.63 22.63 -4.15
CA GLU A 143 12.61 22.53 -2.70
C GLU A 143 11.36 23.26 -2.19
N THR A 144 10.57 22.56 -1.37
CA THR A 144 9.34 23.09 -0.78
C THR A 144 9.41 23.01 0.74
N ARG A 145 8.56 23.77 1.43
CA ARG A 145 8.53 23.85 2.89
C ARG A 145 7.78 22.67 3.51
N ASP A 146 6.76 22.18 2.82
CA ASP A 146 5.91 21.08 3.25
C ASP A 146 5.36 20.30 2.03
N GLU A 147 4.65 19.21 2.32
CA GLU A 147 4.05 18.30 1.35
C GLU A 147 2.89 18.91 0.55
N LEU A 148 2.21 19.92 1.11
CA LEU A 148 1.14 20.61 0.40
C LEU A 148 1.72 21.55 -0.65
N GLU A 149 2.78 22.29 -0.31
CA GLU A 149 3.53 23.10 -1.26
C GLU A 149 4.21 22.21 -2.32
N GLU A 150 4.69 21.02 -1.97
CA GLU A 150 5.19 20.02 -2.93
C GLU A 150 4.10 19.63 -3.94
N ALA A 151 2.91 19.25 -3.46
CA ALA A 151 1.81 18.85 -4.33
C ALA A 151 1.38 20.00 -5.26
N ASP A 152 1.30 21.24 -4.76
CA ASP A 152 0.93 22.41 -5.55
C ASP A 152 2.03 22.79 -6.56
N ALA A 153 3.31 22.60 -6.21
CA ALA A 153 4.44 22.80 -7.12
C ALA A 153 4.44 21.76 -8.25
N ILE A 154 4.15 20.49 -7.95
CA ILE A 154 3.99 19.43 -8.95
C ILE A 154 2.86 19.79 -9.91
N ILE A 155 1.70 20.19 -9.42
CA ILE A 155 0.57 20.61 -10.27
C ILE A 155 0.96 21.78 -11.16
N SER A 156 1.63 22.79 -10.60
CA SER A 156 2.10 23.95 -11.35
C SER A 156 3.08 23.56 -12.47
N ALA A 157 3.97 22.60 -12.21
CA ALA A 157 4.88 22.06 -13.21
C ALA A 157 4.14 21.28 -14.30
N LEU A 158 3.17 20.43 -13.93
CA LEU A 158 2.31 19.70 -14.86
C LEU A 158 1.56 20.65 -15.79
N GLU A 159 0.91 21.68 -15.23
CA GLU A 159 0.18 22.67 -16.02
C GLU A 159 1.09 23.44 -16.99
N LYS A 160 2.29 23.80 -16.54
CA LYS A 160 3.29 24.48 -17.38
C LYS A 160 3.66 23.61 -18.58
N GLU A 161 3.92 22.32 -18.36
CA GLU A 161 4.24 21.37 -19.43
C GLU A 161 3.08 21.15 -20.40
N ILE A 162 1.85 21.08 -19.89
CA ILE A 162 0.63 20.97 -20.72
C ILE A 162 0.49 22.21 -21.60
N LYS A 163 0.66 23.42 -21.03
CA LYS A 163 0.51 24.69 -21.75
C LYS A 163 1.61 24.93 -22.78
N LEU A 164 2.87 24.64 -22.45
CA LEU A 164 4.02 24.91 -23.32
C LEU A 164 4.24 23.82 -24.36
N ASN A 165 4.16 22.56 -23.95
CA ASN A 165 4.57 21.42 -24.77
C ASN A 165 3.38 20.58 -25.29
N LYS A 166 2.14 21.03 -25.06
CA LYS A 166 0.91 20.35 -25.48
C LYS A 166 0.82 18.89 -25.03
N ARG A 167 1.43 18.57 -23.88
CA ARG A 167 1.34 17.24 -23.25
C ARG A 167 -0.06 17.03 -22.67
N THR A 168 -0.43 15.77 -22.50
CA THR A 168 -1.68 15.34 -21.85
C THR A 168 -1.35 14.65 -20.52
N PHE A 169 -2.32 14.53 -19.61
CA PHE A 169 -2.11 13.98 -18.26
C PHE A 169 -1.48 12.59 -18.24
N ASN A 170 -1.77 11.73 -19.23
CA ASN A 170 -1.17 10.41 -19.38
C ASN A 170 0.35 10.40 -19.71
N HIS A 171 0.97 11.55 -19.98
CA HIS A 171 2.42 11.67 -20.16
C HIS A 171 3.16 11.85 -18.82
N PHE A 172 2.43 11.93 -17.71
CA PHE A 172 3.00 12.25 -16.41
C PHE A 172 2.82 11.09 -15.43
N ALA A 173 3.88 10.81 -14.70
CA ALA A 173 3.89 9.90 -13.57
C ALA A 173 4.51 10.62 -12.36
N VAL A 174 3.91 10.42 -11.19
CA VAL A 174 4.42 10.87 -9.90
C VAL A 174 4.78 9.63 -9.10
N LEU A 175 6.07 9.51 -8.76
CA LEU A 175 6.64 8.37 -8.05
C LEU A 175 6.96 8.78 -6.62
N TYR A 176 6.55 7.97 -5.65
CA TYR A 176 6.80 8.21 -4.22
C TYR A 176 7.29 6.95 -3.52
N ARG A 177 7.85 7.08 -2.31
CA ARG A 177 8.50 5.97 -1.62
C ARG A 177 7.53 5.11 -0.83
N THR A 178 6.52 5.72 -0.20
CA THR A 178 5.49 5.03 0.58
C THR A 178 4.10 5.46 0.16
N ASN A 179 3.12 4.56 0.29
CA ASN A 179 1.74 4.84 -0.06
C ASN A 179 1.11 5.97 0.78
N ALA A 180 1.64 6.28 1.97
CA ALA A 180 1.14 7.40 2.78
C ALA A 180 1.33 8.76 2.07
N GLN A 181 2.43 8.91 1.31
CA GLN A 181 2.73 10.14 0.56
C GLN A 181 1.72 10.45 -0.55
N SER A 182 0.91 9.48 -0.98
CA SER A 182 -0.08 9.73 -2.02
C SER A 182 -1.18 10.69 -1.57
N ARG A 183 -1.45 10.80 -0.26
CA ARG A 183 -2.61 11.55 0.25
C ARG A 183 -2.59 13.04 -0.10
N ALA A 184 -1.48 13.75 0.16
CA ALA A 184 -1.36 15.18 -0.15
C ALA A 184 -1.51 15.45 -1.66
N LEU A 185 -0.95 14.56 -2.49
CA LEU A 185 -1.07 14.60 -3.95
C LEU A 185 -2.50 14.35 -4.41
N GLU A 186 -3.15 13.29 -3.91
CA GLU A 186 -4.55 12.96 -4.22
C GLU A 186 -5.48 14.12 -3.85
N ASP A 187 -5.30 14.73 -2.67
CA ASP A 187 -6.09 15.89 -2.24
C ASP A 187 -5.88 17.08 -3.18
N SER A 188 -4.65 17.43 -3.53
CA SER A 188 -4.41 18.58 -4.39
C SER A 188 -4.89 18.35 -5.83
N PHE A 189 -4.70 17.14 -6.37
CA PHE A 189 -5.19 16.77 -7.70
C PHE A 189 -6.72 16.82 -7.76
N ARG A 190 -7.41 16.33 -6.72
CA ARG A 190 -8.87 16.44 -6.59
C ARG A 190 -9.33 17.90 -6.57
N ARG A 191 -8.72 18.74 -5.71
CA ARG A 191 -9.07 20.17 -5.61
C ARG A 191 -8.92 20.89 -6.94
N MET A 192 -7.90 20.54 -7.71
CA MET A 192 -7.60 21.15 -9.02
C MET A 192 -8.35 20.49 -10.19
N GLY A 193 -9.16 19.45 -9.93
CA GLY A 193 -9.91 18.73 -10.96
C GLY A 193 -9.03 17.93 -11.93
N ILE A 194 -7.82 17.53 -11.50
CA ILE A 194 -6.86 16.78 -12.30
C ILE A 194 -7.16 15.28 -12.17
N PRO A 195 -7.46 14.57 -13.28
CA PRO A 195 -7.69 13.13 -13.25
C PRO A 195 -6.40 12.37 -12.94
N TYR A 196 -6.47 11.38 -12.04
CA TYR A 196 -5.33 10.55 -11.66
C TYR A 196 -5.72 9.07 -11.49
N ASN A 197 -4.73 8.19 -11.50
CA ASN A 197 -4.86 6.78 -11.16
C ASN A 197 -3.72 6.31 -10.27
N LEU A 198 -4.06 5.44 -9.33
CA LEU A 198 -3.10 4.80 -8.43
C LEU A 198 -2.78 3.40 -8.96
N ILE A 199 -1.50 3.12 -9.22
CA ILE A 199 -1.04 1.77 -9.58
C ILE A 199 -0.51 1.07 -8.33
N GLY A 200 -0.99 -0.16 -8.10
CA GLY A 200 -0.51 -0.99 -6.99
C GLY A 200 -1.00 -0.58 -5.61
N SER A 201 -1.96 0.35 -5.52
CA SER A 201 -2.54 0.80 -4.25
C SER A 201 -4.03 1.11 -4.42
N VAL A 202 -4.74 1.22 -3.30
CA VAL A 202 -6.10 1.75 -3.27
C VAL A 202 -6.05 3.22 -2.85
N ARG A 203 -7.05 3.99 -3.29
CA ARG A 203 -7.23 5.41 -2.91
C ARG A 203 -7.13 5.57 -1.40
N PHE A 204 -6.56 6.69 -0.95
CA PHE A 204 -6.26 6.88 0.46
C PHE A 204 -7.49 6.64 1.36
N TYR A 205 -8.62 7.27 1.06
CA TYR A 205 -9.87 7.14 1.82
C TYR A 205 -10.56 5.78 1.66
N ASP A 206 -10.11 4.95 0.72
CA ASP A 206 -10.61 3.59 0.53
C ASP A 206 -9.86 2.53 1.33
N ARG A 207 -8.68 2.86 1.86
CA ARG A 207 -7.86 1.96 2.68
C ARG A 207 -8.61 1.51 3.91
N LYS A 208 -8.40 0.25 4.30
CA LYS A 208 -9.18 -0.38 5.38
C LYS A 208 -9.02 0.37 6.70
N GLU A 209 -7.79 0.65 7.08
CA GLU A 209 -7.39 1.34 8.30
C GLU A 209 -7.87 2.79 8.34
N VAL A 210 -7.86 3.48 7.20
CA VAL A 210 -8.40 4.84 7.06
C VAL A 210 -9.92 4.81 7.26
N LYS A 211 -10.63 3.88 6.61
CA LYS A 211 -12.07 3.67 6.82
C LYS A 211 -12.43 3.27 8.25
N ASP A 212 -11.57 2.50 8.93
CA ASP A 212 -11.76 2.11 10.34
C ASP A 212 -11.69 3.35 11.25
N VAL A 213 -10.70 4.23 11.04
CA VAL A 213 -10.59 5.49 11.79
C VAL A 213 -11.75 6.43 11.48
N LEU A 214 -12.11 6.60 10.20
CA LEU A 214 -13.26 7.41 9.81
C LEU A 214 -14.57 6.90 10.44
N ALA A 215 -14.74 5.58 10.58
CA ALA A 215 -15.90 5.00 11.26
C ALA A 215 -15.92 5.32 12.77
N TYR A 216 -14.77 5.38 13.44
CA TYR A 216 -14.69 5.90 14.81
C TYR A 216 -15.18 7.34 14.92
N LEU A 217 -14.68 8.20 14.02
CA LEU A 217 -15.02 9.62 13.99
C LEU A 217 -16.51 9.82 13.68
N ARG A 218 -17.04 9.13 12.67
CA ARG A 218 -18.47 9.15 12.31
C ARG A 218 -19.36 8.68 13.44
N LEU A 219 -19.03 7.58 14.11
CA LEU A 219 -19.84 7.06 15.21
C LEU A 219 -19.88 8.03 16.40
N VAL A 220 -18.76 8.71 16.71
CA VAL A 220 -18.70 9.72 17.78
C VAL A 220 -19.59 10.94 17.46
N ILE A 221 -19.74 11.31 16.18
CA ILE A 221 -20.64 12.39 15.78
C ILE A 221 -22.10 11.90 15.74
N ASN A 222 -22.34 10.74 15.16
CA ASN A 222 -23.66 10.14 14.99
C ASN A 222 -23.74 8.74 15.61
N LEU A 223 -24.27 8.66 16.83
CA LEU A 223 -24.46 7.38 17.55
C LEU A 223 -25.46 6.43 16.88
N LYS A 224 -26.23 6.90 15.88
CA LYS A 224 -27.16 6.09 15.10
C LYS A 224 -26.50 5.41 13.89
N ASP A 225 -25.22 5.69 13.62
CA ASP A 225 -24.50 5.08 12.51
C ASP A 225 -24.17 3.60 12.80
N THR A 226 -25.12 2.73 12.45
CA THR A 226 -25.00 1.28 12.62
C THR A 226 -23.94 0.66 11.72
N ILE A 227 -23.61 1.29 10.58
CA ILE A 227 -22.62 0.81 9.63
C ILE A 227 -21.23 0.99 10.24
N SER A 228 -20.92 2.20 10.70
CA SER A 228 -19.68 2.50 11.40
C SER A 228 -19.56 1.66 12.68
N LEU A 229 -20.63 1.56 13.48
CA LEU A 229 -20.65 0.72 14.68
C LEU A 229 -20.24 -0.73 14.38
N ARG A 230 -20.89 -1.39 13.41
CA ARG A 230 -20.58 -2.78 13.05
C ARG A 230 -19.14 -2.94 12.55
N ARG A 231 -18.60 -1.94 11.86
CA ARG A 231 -17.21 -1.95 11.36
C ARG A 231 -16.18 -1.95 12.48
N ILE A 232 -16.35 -1.08 13.47
CA ILE A 232 -15.30 -0.80 14.47
C ILE A 232 -15.51 -1.44 15.84
N VAL A 233 -16.68 -2.02 16.12
CA VAL A 233 -16.98 -2.59 17.44
C VAL A 233 -15.91 -3.61 17.90
N ASN A 234 -15.37 -4.39 16.96
CA ASN A 234 -14.32 -5.38 17.22
C ASN A 234 -12.95 -5.00 16.66
N PHE A 235 -12.72 -3.73 16.29
CA PHE A 235 -11.43 -3.24 15.84
C PHE A 235 -10.93 -2.09 16.71
N PRO A 236 -9.74 -2.14 17.34
CA PRO A 236 -8.89 -3.33 17.53
C PRO A 236 -9.62 -4.53 18.17
N PRO A 237 -9.07 -5.76 18.07
CA PRO A 237 -9.74 -6.98 18.53
C PRO A 237 -10.22 -6.90 19.99
N ARG A 238 -11.54 -7.04 20.21
CA ARG A 238 -12.19 -7.02 21.54
C ARG A 238 -12.93 -8.32 21.88
N GLY A 239 -12.85 -9.33 21.02
CA GLY A 239 -13.55 -10.61 21.22
C GLY A 239 -15.07 -10.53 20.97
N ILE A 240 -15.51 -9.50 20.26
CA ILE A 240 -16.91 -9.28 19.88
C ILE A 240 -17.10 -9.87 18.47
N GLY A 241 -17.74 -11.03 18.40
CA GLY A 241 -18.02 -11.69 17.12
C GLY A 241 -19.36 -11.27 16.51
N MET A 242 -19.58 -11.64 15.24
CA MET A 242 -20.84 -11.35 14.51
C MET A 242 -22.08 -11.82 15.27
N LYS A 243 -22.07 -13.04 15.82
CA LYS A 243 -23.20 -13.59 16.60
C LYS A 243 -23.55 -12.77 17.84
N THR A 244 -22.56 -12.11 18.44
CA THR A 244 -22.78 -11.22 19.59
C THR A 244 -23.50 -9.96 19.12
N MET A 245 -23.07 -9.41 17.97
CA MET A 245 -23.70 -8.24 17.38
C MET A 245 -25.12 -8.50 16.90
N ASP A 246 -25.39 -9.67 16.31
CA ASP A 246 -26.74 -10.06 15.89
C ASP A 246 -27.71 -10.13 17.08
N LYS A 247 -27.24 -10.59 18.24
CA LYS A 247 -28.03 -10.56 19.48
C LYS A 247 -28.32 -9.14 19.95
N CYS A 248 -27.36 -8.22 19.85
CA CYS A 248 -27.59 -6.81 20.17
C CYS A 248 -28.64 -6.19 19.24
N VAL A 249 -28.65 -6.56 17.96
CA VAL A 249 -29.63 -6.08 16.97
C VAL A 249 -31.03 -6.59 17.29
N LEU A 250 -31.18 -7.88 17.55
CA LEU A 250 -32.46 -8.46 17.95
C LEU A 250 -33.01 -7.81 19.23
N GLN A 251 -32.14 -7.51 20.19
CA GLN A 251 -32.55 -6.82 21.41
C GLN A 251 -32.94 -5.36 21.15
N ALA A 252 -32.21 -4.66 20.27
CA ALA A 252 -32.53 -3.28 19.88
C ALA A 252 -33.94 -3.20 19.28
N GLU A 253 -34.28 -4.15 18.41
CA GLU A 253 -35.61 -4.28 17.81
C GLU A 253 -36.68 -4.59 18.85
N ALA A 254 -36.43 -5.52 19.78
CA ALA A 254 -37.38 -5.92 20.82
C ALA A 254 -37.68 -4.78 21.82
N ASP A 255 -36.65 -3.99 22.18
CA ASP A 255 -36.78 -2.91 23.16
C ASP A 255 -37.15 -1.56 22.52
N HIS A 256 -37.25 -1.50 21.18
CA HIS A 256 -37.41 -0.26 20.42
C HIS A 256 -36.34 0.80 20.76
N LEU A 257 -35.10 0.36 20.92
CA LEU A 257 -33.94 1.20 21.24
C LEU A 257 -32.99 1.29 20.06
N GLU A 258 -32.21 2.36 20.01
CA GLU A 258 -31.11 2.48 19.07
C GLU A 258 -30.03 1.44 19.40
N LEU A 259 -29.42 0.84 18.36
CA LEU A 259 -28.44 -0.25 18.52
C LEU A 259 -27.28 0.12 19.46
N PHE A 260 -26.83 1.37 19.41
CA PHE A 260 -25.75 1.85 20.28
C PHE A 260 -26.15 1.88 21.77
N ASP A 261 -27.41 2.21 22.08
CA ASP A 261 -27.88 2.31 23.47
C ASP A 261 -28.06 0.93 24.13
N VAL A 262 -28.29 -0.12 23.32
CA VAL A 262 -28.31 -1.52 23.79
C VAL A 262 -26.98 -1.93 24.41
N LEU A 263 -25.86 -1.39 23.91
CA LEU A 263 -24.52 -1.69 24.43
C LEU A 263 -24.33 -1.28 25.89
N LYS A 264 -25.12 -0.32 26.39
CA LYS A 264 -25.11 0.11 27.79
C LYS A 264 -25.58 -1.00 28.74
N LYS A 265 -26.50 -1.85 28.28
CA LYS A 265 -27.11 -2.96 29.04
C LYS A 265 -26.63 -4.32 28.51
N ALA A 266 -25.37 -4.40 28.09
CA ALA A 266 -24.82 -5.63 27.55
C ALA A 266 -24.81 -6.79 28.56
N ASP A 267 -24.88 -6.49 29.85
CA ASP A 267 -24.98 -7.41 30.98
C ASP A 267 -26.32 -8.16 31.03
N GLN A 268 -27.37 -7.58 30.44
CA GLN A 268 -28.71 -8.17 30.37
C GLN A 268 -28.90 -9.05 29.13
N LEU A 269 -27.95 -9.02 28.19
CA LEU A 269 -28.00 -9.83 26.98
C LEU A 269 -27.55 -11.28 27.28
N PRO A 270 -28.07 -12.27 26.54
CA PRO A 270 -27.64 -13.67 26.64
C PRO A 270 -26.28 -13.88 25.94
N ILE A 271 -25.24 -13.19 26.39
CA ILE A 271 -23.88 -13.20 25.87
C ILE A 271 -22.88 -13.54 26.99
N ARG A 272 -21.64 -13.90 26.62
CA ARG A 272 -20.62 -14.26 27.62
C ARG A 272 -20.21 -13.03 28.43
N GLY A 273 -19.87 -13.19 29.71
CA GLY A 273 -19.46 -12.09 30.60
C GLY A 273 -18.36 -11.20 30.00
N LYS A 274 -17.28 -11.80 29.50
CA LYS A 274 -16.20 -11.06 28.82
C LYS A 274 -16.67 -10.24 27.61
N GLN A 275 -17.65 -10.74 26.85
CA GLN A 275 -18.20 -10.00 25.69
C GLN A 275 -19.06 -8.83 26.14
N SER A 276 -19.84 -9.02 27.22
CA SER A 276 -20.60 -7.94 27.86
C SER A 276 -19.68 -6.83 28.36
N ASP A 277 -18.59 -7.19 29.04
CA ASP A 277 -17.60 -6.23 29.55
C ASP A 277 -17.00 -5.42 28.41
N SER A 278 -16.55 -6.09 27.34
CA SER A 278 -15.98 -5.42 26.16
C SER A 278 -16.97 -4.50 25.43
N LEU A 279 -18.25 -4.87 25.33
CA LEU A 279 -19.29 -4.00 24.75
C LEU A 279 -19.54 -2.77 25.65
N THR A 280 -19.55 -2.97 26.96
CA THR A 280 -19.76 -1.90 27.93
C THR A 280 -18.59 -0.92 27.95
N GLU A 281 -17.35 -1.41 27.87
CA GLU A 281 -16.14 -0.59 27.73
C GLU A 281 -16.16 0.20 26.43
N PHE A 282 -16.50 -0.44 25.31
CA PHE A 282 -16.63 0.23 24.01
C PHE A 282 -17.72 1.32 24.04
N TYR A 283 -18.89 1.04 24.63
CA TYR A 283 -19.94 2.03 24.83
C TYR A 283 -19.44 3.23 25.65
N LYS A 284 -18.74 2.99 26.76
CA LYS A 284 -18.18 4.06 27.61
C LYS A 284 -17.19 4.93 26.84
N LEU A 285 -16.30 4.31 26.06
CA LEU A 285 -15.32 5.02 25.22
C LEU A 285 -16.01 5.96 24.23
N ILE A 286 -16.92 5.43 23.40
CA ILE A 286 -17.61 6.23 22.39
C ILE A 286 -18.49 7.30 23.05
N LYS A 287 -19.19 6.99 24.15
CA LYS A 287 -20.05 7.96 24.85
C LYS A 287 -19.23 9.09 25.49
N LYS A 288 -18.05 8.79 26.03
CA LYS A 288 -17.09 9.78 26.55
C LYS A 288 -16.72 10.78 25.46
N TYR A 289 -16.23 10.30 24.32
CA TYR A 289 -15.82 11.18 23.21
C TYR A 289 -16.99 11.90 22.53
N HIS A 290 -18.16 11.26 22.44
CA HIS A 290 -19.39 11.93 22.00
C HIS A 290 -19.73 13.13 22.89
N GLY A 291 -19.57 13.03 24.21
CA GLY A 291 -19.78 14.15 25.13
C GLY A 291 -18.72 15.25 25.04
N LEU A 292 -17.51 14.92 24.59
CA LEU A 292 -16.38 15.85 24.45
C LEU A 292 -16.35 16.57 23.10
N ARG A 293 -17.14 16.15 22.11
CA ARG A 293 -17.12 16.68 20.73
C ARG A 293 -17.32 18.19 20.60
N ASN A 294 -18.03 18.81 21.54
CA ASN A 294 -18.27 20.27 21.57
C ASN A 294 -17.27 21.03 22.45
N ARG A 295 -16.34 20.33 23.11
CA ARG A 295 -15.38 20.90 24.06
C ARG A 295 -13.94 20.81 23.56
N LEU A 296 -13.64 19.80 22.75
CA LEU A 296 -12.34 19.57 22.14
C LEU A 296 -12.37 20.01 20.67
N SER A 297 -11.23 20.44 20.17
CA SER A 297 -11.03 20.61 18.72
C SER A 297 -11.13 19.27 17.99
N ALA A 298 -11.38 19.28 16.68
CA ALA A 298 -11.44 18.04 15.90
C ALA A 298 -10.11 17.27 15.95
N SER A 299 -8.98 17.98 15.94
CA SER A 299 -7.63 17.41 16.13
C SER A 299 -7.49 16.67 17.46
N GLU A 300 -7.74 17.35 18.58
CA GLU A 300 -7.60 16.78 19.92
C GLU A 300 -8.56 15.61 20.14
N LEU A 301 -9.81 15.75 19.68
CA LEU A 301 -10.83 14.72 19.78
C LEU A 301 -10.42 13.47 19.01
N SER A 302 -9.95 13.64 17.77
CA SER A 302 -9.57 12.53 16.90
C SER A 302 -8.34 11.81 17.42
N ARG A 303 -7.26 12.54 17.75
CA ARG A 303 -6.03 11.93 18.28
C ARG A 303 -6.27 11.19 19.59
N SER A 304 -6.99 11.81 20.53
CA SER A 304 -7.28 11.20 21.83
C SER A 304 -8.16 9.96 21.71
N LEU A 305 -9.20 10.01 20.86
CA LEU A 305 -10.08 8.87 20.61
C LEU A 305 -9.32 7.68 20.01
N ILE A 306 -8.51 7.93 18.98
CA ILE A 306 -7.81 6.86 18.24
C ILE A 306 -6.68 6.25 19.07
N GLU A 307 -6.01 7.05 19.90
CA GLU A 307 -5.03 6.57 20.88
C GLU A 307 -5.71 5.70 21.97
N GLU A 308 -6.77 6.20 22.62
CA GLU A 308 -7.47 5.47 23.69
C GLU A 308 -8.22 4.23 23.17
N ALA A 309 -8.70 4.26 21.92
CA ALA A 309 -9.26 3.10 21.25
C ALA A 309 -8.21 2.00 20.98
N GLY A 310 -6.93 2.33 21.05
CA GLY A 310 -5.80 1.41 20.84
C GLY A 310 -5.48 1.15 19.37
N VAL A 311 -5.98 1.96 18.43
CA VAL A 311 -5.79 1.75 16.99
C VAL A 311 -4.31 1.87 16.60
N LEU A 312 -3.65 2.95 17.03
CA LEU A 312 -2.21 3.13 16.77
C LEU A 312 -1.37 2.04 17.45
N GLY A 313 -1.76 1.65 18.66
CA GLY A 313 -1.12 0.57 19.42
C GLY A 313 -1.24 -0.82 18.79
N GLN A 314 -2.28 -1.07 17.99
CA GLN A 314 -2.46 -2.33 17.26
C GLN A 314 -1.36 -2.51 16.20
N TYR A 315 -1.07 -1.47 15.43
CA TYR A 315 -0.10 -1.53 14.35
C TYR A 315 1.34 -1.38 14.84
N LYS A 316 1.58 -0.50 15.83
CA LYS A 316 2.94 -0.22 16.36
C LYS A 316 3.63 -1.45 16.98
N LYS A 317 2.87 -2.44 17.45
CA LYS A 317 3.41 -3.67 18.07
C LYS A 317 3.83 -4.72 17.05
N SER A 318 3.42 -4.58 15.80
CA SER A 318 3.71 -5.55 14.75
C SER A 318 5.10 -5.33 14.16
N ARG A 319 5.74 -6.42 13.74
CA ARG A 319 6.99 -6.38 12.94
C ARG A 319 6.72 -6.52 11.44
N ASP A 320 5.46 -6.67 11.07
CA ASP A 320 5.02 -6.79 9.69
C ASP A 320 5.18 -5.45 8.96
N SER A 321 5.68 -5.48 7.72
CA SER A 321 5.78 -4.31 6.87
C SER A 321 4.41 -3.70 6.59
N ASP A 322 3.40 -4.54 6.39
CA ASP A 322 2.05 -4.11 6.06
C ASP A 322 1.42 -3.33 7.22
N ASP A 323 1.65 -3.75 8.46
CA ASP A 323 1.15 -3.04 9.63
C ASP A 323 1.87 -1.71 9.86
N ARG A 324 3.15 -1.61 9.48
CA ARG A 324 3.86 -0.33 9.49
C ARG A 324 3.24 0.65 8.48
N GLU A 325 2.92 0.19 7.28
CA GLU A 325 2.24 1.01 6.28
C GLU A 325 0.86 1.47 6.78
N ARG A 326 0.08 0.57 7.39
CA ARG A 326 -1.22 0.92 8.00
C ARG A 326 -1.07 1.96 9.10
N TYR A 327 -0.02 1.86 9.92
CA TYR A 327 0.29 2.86 10.94
C TYR A 327 0.54 4.22 10.29
N GLU A 328 1.38 4.28 9.26
CA GLU A 328 1.69 5.50 8.52
C GLU A 328 0.42 6.12 7.91
N ASN A 329 -0.47 5.32 7.31
CA ASN A 329 -1.75 5.77 6.77
C ASN A 329 -2.69 6.36 7.83
N VAL A 330 -2.76 5.77 9.03
CA VAL A 330 -3.58 6.30 10.13
C VAL A 330 -3.01 7.61 10.66
N VAL A 331 -1.68 7.70 10.82
CA VAL A 331 -1.02 8.94 11.24
C VAL A 331 -1.28 10.04 10.21
N GLU A 332 -1.22 9.72 8.93
CA GLU A 332 -1.47 10.67 7.85
C GLU A 332 -2.91 11.22 7.87
N LEU A 333 -3.90 10.37 8.15
CA LEU A 333 -5.27 10.85 8.34
C LEU A 333 -5.37 11.79 9.54
N LEU A 334 -4.67 11.53 10.65
CA LEU A 334 -4.69 12.43 11.81
C LEU A 334 -4.02 13.77 11.49
N ASN A 335 -2.92 13.75 10.71
CA ASN A 335 -2.27 14.96 10.24
C ASN A 335 -3.22 15.78 9.33
N SER A 336 -3.99 15.13 8.47
CA SER A 336 -5.00 15.80 7.63
C SER A 336 -6.05 16.58 8.44
N ILE A 337 -6.43 16.04 9.61
CA ILE A 337 -7.39 16.68 10.50
C ILE A 337 -6.74 17.90 11.17
N ASP A 338 -5.46 17.79 11.56
CA ASP A 338 -4.70 18.91 12.12
C ASP A 338 -4.56 20.05 11.11
N GLU A 339 -4.24 19.74 9.86
CA GLU A 339 -4.18 20.71 8.75
C GLU A 339 -5.53 21.39 8.50
N PHE A 340 -6.61 20.61 8.51
CA PHE A 340 -7.96 21.13 8.36
C PHE A 340 -8.30 22.11 9.48
N CYS A 341 -8.01 21.75 10.74
CA CYS A 341 -8.21 22.63 11.89
C CYS A 341 -7.34 23.90 11.83
N ALA A 342 -6.09 23.79 11.35
CA ALA A 342 -5.19 24.93 11.20
C ALA A 342 -5.71 25.93 10.15
N LYS A 343 -6.28 25.43 9.05
CA LYS A 343 -6.87 26.26 7.98
C LYS A 343 -8.24 26.83 8.36
N ARG A 344 -9.02 26.10 9.16
CA ARG A 344 -10.37 26.48 9.59
C ARG A 344 -10.52 26.29 11.11
N PRO A 345 -10.09 27.28 11.93
CA PRO A 345 -10.09 27.15 13.39
C PRO A 345 -11.48 26.98 14.00
N ASP A 346 -12.52 27.52 13.36
CA ASP A 346 -13.91 27.43 13.82
C ASP A 346 -14.63 26.16 13.34
N SER A 347 -13.97 25.32 12.54
CA SER A 347 -14.57 24.10 12.02
C SER A 347 -14.54 22.96 13.03
N ASN A 348 -15.58 22.13 12.96
CA ASN A 348 -15.75 20.96 13.82
C ASN A 348 -15.49 19.66 13.04
N LEU A 349 -15.46 18.52 13.74
CA LEU A 349 -15.19 17.22 13.13
C LEU A 349 -16.24 16.82 12.07
N SER A 350 -17.48 17.28 12.19
CA SER A 350 -18.52 17.04 11.18
C SER A 350 -18.15 17.70 9.85
N ASP A 351 -17.60 18.92 9.88
CA ASP A 351 -17.22 19.67 8.68
C ASP A 351 -16.08 18.95 7.93
N PHE A 352 -15.11 18.39 8.67
CA PHE A 352 -14.06 17.55 8.09
C PHE A 352 -14.62 16.29 7.42
N LEU A 353 -15.55 15.61 8.09
CA LEU A 353 -16.16 14.39 7.55
C LEU A 353 -17.01 14.66 6.29
N GLU A 354 -17.63 15.84 6.21
CA GLU A 354 -18.35 16.29 5.02
C GLU A 354 -17.36 16.54 3.85
N GLU A 355 -16.25 17.21 4.11
CA GLU A 355 -15.19 17.44 3.12
C GLU A 355 -14.62 16.12 2.57
N VAL A 356 -14.32 15.16 3.45
CA VAL A 356 -13.87 13.81 3.05
C VAL A 356 -14.92 13.09 2.20
N SER A 357 -16.20 13.22 2.53
CA SER A 357 -17.29 12.60 1.75
C SER A 357 -17.35 13.18 0.33
N LEU A 358 -17.26 14.51 0.21
CA LEU A 358 -17.27 15.20 -1.09
C LEU A 358 -16.07 14.82 -1.96
N LEU A 359 -14.88 14.70 -1.36
CA LEU A 359 -13.66 14.27 -2.05
C LEU A 359 -13.80 12.83 -2.59
N SER A 360 -14.44 11.95 -1.83
CA SER A 360 -14.65 10.54 -2.22
C SER A 360 -15.62 10.39 -3.39
N ASP A 361 -16.65 11.23 -3.48
CA ASP A 361 -17.64 11.18 -4.57
C ASP A 361 -17.05 11.63 -5.92
N ILE A 362 -16.14 12.61 -5.91
CA ILE A 362 -15.41 13.07 -7.11
C ILE A 362 -14.56 11.94 -7.71
N ASP A 363 -13.97 11.10 -6.85
CA ASP A 363 -13.09 10.03 -7.28
C ASP A 363 -13.82 8.96 -8.13
N HIS A 364 -15.13 8.76 -7.96
CA HIS A 364 -15.90 7.80 -8.77
C HIS A 364 -16.32 8.34 -10.15
N TRP A 365 -16.19 9.65 -10.38
CA TRP A 365 -16.72 10.31 -11.58
C TRP A 365 -15.72 10.35 -12.76
N ASN A 366 -14.42 10.16 -12.49
CA ASN A 366 -13.36 10.55 -13.42
C ASN A 366 -12.66 9.34 -14.07
N ASP A 367 -13.38 8.58 -14.89
CA ASP A 367 -12.89 7.36 -15.54
C ASP A 367 -12.36 7.59 -16.96
N SER A 368 -11.57 8.67 -17.15
CA SER A 368 -11.01 9.05 -18.45
C SER A 368 -9.64 8.42 -18.71
N ASP A 369 -9.33 8.04 -19.94
CA ASP A 369 -8.00 7.49 -20.32
C ASP A 369 -6.86 8.51 -20.15
N ASN A 370 -7.17 9.80 -20.10
CA ASN A 370 -6.19 10.86 -19.92
C ASN A 370 -6.04 11.24 -18.44
N ARG A 371 -5.18 10.52 -17.72
CA ARG A 371 -4.98 10.66 -16.26
C ARG A 371 -3.50 10.60 -15.88
N VAL A 372 -3.12 11.31 -14.83
CA VAL A 372 -1.76 11.25 -14.27
C VAL A 372 -1.59 9.94 -13.50
N THR A 373 -0.44 9.28 -13.63
CA THR A 373 -0.16 8.04 -12.91
C THR A 373 0.53 8.33 -11.58
N LEU A 374 -0.02 7.86 -10.47
CA LEU A 374 0.60 7.91 -9.15
C LEU A 374 0.96 6.48 -8.73
N MET A 375 2.21 6.24 -8.31
CA MET A 375 2.63 4.91 -7.88
C MET A 375 3.86 4.94 -6.97
N THR A 376 4.05 3.85 -6.22
CA THR A 376 5.26 3.64 -5.44
C THR A 376 6.43 3.19 -6.32
N VAL A 377 7.64 3.59 -5.95
CA VAL A 377 8.90 3.08 -6.53
C VAL A 377 9.18 1.65 -6.08
#